data_AF-A0A0C3JNC6-F1
#
_entry.id   AF-A0A0C3JNC6-F1
#
_cell.length_a   1.000
_cell.length_b   1.000
_cell.length_c   1.000
_cell.angle_alpha   90.00
_cell.angle_beta   90.00
_cell.angle_gamma   90.00
#
_symmetry.space_group_name_H-M   'P 1'
#
loop_
_entity.id
_entity.type
_entity.pdbx_description
1 polymer ?
#
loop_
_entity_poly.entity_id
_entity_poly.type
_entity_poly.pdbx_seq_one_letter_code
_entity_poly.pdbx_strand_id
1 'polypeptide(L)'
;LSMALKKLQGSTGYKLCCRNKIRSLTQKLGMPAFFITLNPHDLMNVLVGNFTGISEEGWRIMTYQRVCFVVPHPGAAPMAFHEQIQAFIDDILCYKWGNELFGTCSGYYGMVEVQG
;
A
#
# COMPACT_ATOMS: atom_id res chain seq x y z
N LEU A 1 -27.58 -10.07 -8.54
CA LEU A 1 -26.15 -10.50 -8.43
C LEU A 1 -25.13 -9.42 -8.81
N SER A 2 -25.35 -8.58 -9.82
CA SER A 2 -24.40 -7.54 -10.30
C SER A 2 -23.96 -6.48 -9.25
N MET A 3 -24.84 -6.06 -8.33
CA MET A 3 -24.51 -5.01 -7.36
C MET A 3 -23.55 -5.44 -6.24
N ALA A 4 -23.52 -6.73 -5.88
CA ALA A 4 -22.68 -7.23 -4.80
C ALA A 4 -21.19 -7.28 -5.19
N LEU A 5 -20.91 -7.64 -6.45
CA LEU A 5 -19.55 -7.72 -6.99
C LEU A 5 -18.82 -6.38 -6.96
N LYS A 6 -19.51 -5.24 -7.14
CA LYS A 6 -18.88 -3.90 -7.12
C LYS A 6 -18.33 -3.51 -5.74
N LYS A 7 -18.84 -4.11 -4.66
CA LYS A 7 -18.45 -3.81 -3.27
C LYS A 7 -17.39 -4.77 -2.72
N LEU A 8 -17.13 -5.89 -3.39
CA LEU A 8 -16.08 -6.81 -2.97
C LEU A 8 -14.72 -6.20 -3.34
N GLN A 9 -13.91 -5.86 -2.34
CA GLN A 9 -12.54 -5.38 -2.53
C GLN A 9 -11.76 -6.38 -3.38
N GLY A 10 -11.03 -5.89 -4.38
CA GLY A 10 -10.25 -6.70 -5.32
C GLY A 10 -11.03 -7.21 -6.55
N SER A 11 -12.36 -7.12 -6.59
CA SER A 11 -13.13 -7.55 -7.77
C SER A 11 -12.89 -6.66 -8.99
N THR A 12 -13.20 -7.17 -10.19
CA THR A 12 -13.17 -6.37 -11.43
C THR A 12 -14.09 -5.13 -11.34
N GLY A 13 -15.25 -5.28 -10.70
CA GLY A 13 -16.19 -4.17 -10.48
C GLY A 13 -15.62 -3.09 -9.55
N TYR A 14 -14.90 -3.51 -8.50
CA TYR A 14 -14.20 -2.62 -7.59
C TYR A 14 -13.05 -1.88 -8.29
N LYS A 15 -12.22 -2.58 -9.07
CA LYS A 15 -11.15 -1.99 -9.88
C LYS A 15 -11.70 -0.93 -10.86
N LEU A 16 -12.81 -1.24 -11.55
CA LEU A 16 -13.48 -0.28 -12.45
C LEU A 16 -14.01 0.95 -11.69
N CYS A 17 -14.59 0.74 -10.51
CA CYS A 17 -15.08 1.84 -9.67
C CYS A 17 -13.93 2.77 -9.26
N CYS A 18 -12.79 2.22 -8.82
CA CYS A 18 -11.62 3.00 -8.46
C CYS A 18 -11.06 3.81 -9.64
N ARG A 19 -10.99 3.20 -10.85
CA ARG A 19 -10.58 3.92 -12.07
C ARG A 19 -11.53 5.05 -12.43
N ASN A 20 -12.83 4.84 -12.31
CA ASN A 20 -13.83 5.89 -12.53
C ASN A 20 -13.72 7.00 -11.48
N LYS A 21 -13.36 6.65 -10.24
CA LYS A 21 -13.10 7.64 -9.19
C LYS A 21 -11.90 8.53 -9.53
N ILE A 22 -10.79 7.95 -9.99
CA ILE A 22 -9.63 8.72 -10.48
C ILE A 22 -10.06 9.68 -11.59
N ARG A 23 -10.76 9.17 -12.62
CA ARG A 23 -11.24 10.02 -13.74
C ARG A 23 -12.10 11.19 -13.27
N SER A 24 -13.01 10.93 -12.33
CA SER A 24 -13.85 11.97 -11.74
C SER A 24 -13.05 13.00 -10.95
N LEU A 25 -12.04 12.57 -10.19
CA LEU A 25 -11.13 13.48 -9.47
C LEU A 25 -10.31 14.32 -10.45
N THR A 26 -9.79 13.72 -11.52
CA THR A 26 -9.03 14.43 -12.55
C THR A 26 -9.87 15.49 -13.27
N GLN A 27 -11.13 15.18 -13.58
CA GLN A 27 -12.05 16.16 -14.18
C GLN A 27 -12.39 17.32 -13.23
N LYS A 28 -12.45 17.06 -11.92
CA LYS A 28 -12.83 18.06 -10.91
C LYS A 28 -11.66 18.91 -10.43
N LEU A 29 -10.49 18.32 -10.24
CA LEU A 29 -9.33 18.93 -9.59
C LEU A 29 -8.16 19.17 -10.55
N GLY A 30 -8.26 18.71 -11.80
CA GLY A 30 -7.16 18.71 -12.76
C GLY A 30 -6.27 17.46 -12.66
N MET A 31 -5.20 17.44 -13.45
CA MET A 31 -4.24 16.32 -13.45
C MET A 31 -3.46 16.30 -12.12
N PRO A 32 -3.31 15.13 -11.46
CA PRO A 32 -2.41 15.03 -10.32
C PRO A 32 -0.97 15.33 -10.75
N ALA A 33 -0.20 15.97 -9.87
CA ALA A 33 1.22 16.24 -10.13
C ALA A 33 2.04 14.95 -10.22
N PHE A 34 1.66 13.91 -9.46
CA PHE A 34 2.37 12.63 -9.40
C PHE A 34 1.41 11.44 -9.48
N PHE A 35 1.89 10.37 -10.10
CA PHE A 35 1.30 9.04 -10.06
C PHE A 35 2.37 8.07 -9.54
N ILE A 36 2.19 7.57 -8.32
CA ILE A 36 3.21 6.80 -7.59
C ILE A 36 2.69 5.39 -7.35
N THR A 37 3.47 4.39 -7.75
CA THR A 37 3.22 2.99 -7.44
C THR A 37 4.20 2.54 -6.37
N LEU A 38 3.68 2.18 -5.20
CA LEU A 38 4.46 1.55 -4.14
C LEU A 38 4.30 0.04 -4.24
N ASN A 39 5.41 -0.67 -4.34
CA ASN A 39 5.45 -2.14 -4.36
C ASN A 39 6.27 -2.67 -3.19
N PRO A 40 5.75 -2.57 -1.94
CA PRO A 40 6.41 -3.14 -0.78
C PRO A 40 6.49 -4.67 -0.93
N HIS A 41 7.70 -5.21 -0.82
CA HIS A 41 7.93 -6.63 -1.05
C HIS A 41 7.79 -7.43 0.26
N ASP A 42 6.76 -8.24 0.39
CA ASP A 42 6.43 -8.96 1.63
C ASP A 42 7.61 -9.78 2.20
N LEU A 43 8.27 -10.62 1.40
CA LEU A 43 9.36 -11.47 1.90
C LEU A 43 10.71 -10.76 2.08
N MET A 44 10.86 -9.54 1.55
CA MET A 44 12.13 -8.79 1.65
C MET A 44 12.03 -7.66 2.67
N ASN A 45 10.81 -7.32 3.08
CA ASN A 45 10.55 -6.30 4.07
C ASN A 45 10.90 -6.81 5.47
N VAL A 46 11.82 -6.12 6.14
CA VAL A 46 12.23 -6.42 7.52
C VAL A 46 11.08 -6.30 8.52
N LEU A 47 10.13 -5.39 8.26
CA LEU A 47 8.96 -5.22 9.13
C LEU A 47 8.12 -6.49 9.20
N VAL A 48 8.05 -7.27 8.11
CA VAL A 48 7.37 -8.57 8.13
C VAL A 48 8.05 -9.51 9.11
N GLY A 49 9.39 -9.56 9.11
CA GLY A 49 10.17 -10.31 10.09
C GLY A 49 9.85 -9.90 11.54
N ASN A 50 9.80 -8.60 11.80
CA ASN A 50 9.46 -8.06 13.12
C ASN A 50 8.08 -8.51 13.59
N PHE A 51 7.06 -8.45 12.71
CA PHE A 51 5.71 -8.91 13.03
C PHE A 51 5.58 -10.43 13.19
N THR A 52 6.54 -11.21 12.68
CA THR A 52 6.65 -12.66 12.93
C THR A 52 7.46 -13.01 14.19
N GLY A 53 7.99 -12.01 14.90
CA GLY A 53 8.81 -12.19 16.10
C GLY A 53 10.28 -12.51 15.83
N ILE A 54 10.77 -12.28 14.60
CA ILE A 54 12.17 -12.48 14.22
C ILE A 54 12.92 -11.15 14.31
N SER A 55 14.13 -11.19 14.88
CA SER A 55 15.01 -10.02 14.90
C SER A 55 15.41 -9.59 13.49
N GLU A 56 15.71 -8.31 13.31
CA GLU A 56 16.13 -7.76 12.02
C GLU A 56 17.37 -8.49 11.45
N GLU A 57 18.42 -8.70 12.25
CA GLU A 57 19.60 -9.48 11.84
C GLU A 57 19.21 -10.90 11.39
N GLY A 58 18.36 -11.58 12.16
CA GLY A 58 17.91 -12.93 11.84
C GLY A 58 17.17 -12.97 10.50
N TRP A 59 16.27 -12.01 10.28
CA TRP A 59 15.52 -11.88 9.03
C TRP A 59 16.43 -11.61 7.83
N ARG A 60 17.40 -10.68 7.97
CA ARG A 60 18.31 -10.28 6.90
C ARG A 60 19.18 -11.43 6.39
N ILE A 61 19.61 -12.33 7.27
CA ILE A 61 20.43 -13.50 6.91
C ILE A 61 19.58 -14.59 6.22
N MET A 62 18.29 -14.68 6.55
CA MET A 62 17.39 -15.63 5.92
C MET A 62 17.07 -15.24 4.48
N THR A 63 16.86 -16.24 3.62
CA THR A 63 16.37 -16.05 2.23
C THR A 63 15.04 -16.77 2.06
N TYR A 64 15.05 -18.00 1.53
CA TYR A 64 13.84 -18.80 1.30
C TYR A 64 13.11 -19.18 2.60
N GLN A 65 13.84 -19.26 3.71
CA GLN A 65 13.31 -19.64 5.03
C GLN A 65 12.25 -18.66 5.56
N ARG A 66 12.24 -17.42 5.08
CA ARG A 66 11.27 -16.38 5.49
C ARG A 66 9.83 -16.82 5.27
N VAL A 67 9.55 -17.58 4.21
CA VAL A 67 8.21 -18.10 3.91
C VAL A 67 7.68 -18.95 5.06
N CYS A 68 8.53 -19.78 5.68
CA CYS A 68 8.15 -20.65 6.80
C CYS A 68 7.68 -19.87 8.03
N PHE A 69 8.09 -18.60 8.15
CA PHE A 69 7.70 -17.73 9.26
C PHE A 69 6.51 -16.84 8.93
N VAL A 70 6.33 -16.46 7.65
CA VAL A 70 5.16 -15.66 7.21
C VAL A 70 3.89 -16.50 7.16
N VAL A 71 3.97 -17.73 6.65
CA VAL A 71 2.79 -18.63 6.50
C VAL A 71 1.99 -18.80 7.80
N PRO A 72 2.60 -19.08 8.97
CA PRO A 72 1.85 -19.18 10.22
C PRO A 72 1.35 -17.84 10.78
N HIS A 73 1.78 -16.70 10.23
CA HIS A 73 1.43 -15.35 10.69
C HIS A 73 0.78 -14.53 9.55
N PRO A 74 -0.47 -14.85 9.15
CA PRO A 74 -1.12 -14.20 8.00
C PRO A 74 -1.31 -12.68 8.16
N GLY A 75 -1.25 -12.16 9.39
CA GLY A 75 -1.33 -10.71 9.66
C GLY A 75 -0.02 -9.95 9.46
N ALA A 76 1.13 -10.62 9.41
CA ALA A 76 2.44 -9.96 9.41
C ALA A 76 2.66 -9.09 8.16
N ALA A 77 2.34 -9.62 6.97
CA ALA A 77 2.47 -8.87 5.72
C ALA A 77 1.49 -7.68 5.64
N PRO A 78 0.18 -7.82 5.94
CA PRO A 78 -0.74 -6.68 5.98
C PRO A 78 -0.34 -5.57 6.96
N MET A 79 0.18 -5.93 8.15
CA MET A 79 0.64 -4.93 9.12
C MET A 79 1.89 -4.20 8.62
N ALA A 80 2.88 -4.93 8.11
CA ALA A 80 4.07 -4.33 7.51
C ALA A 80 3.75 -3.43 6.32
N PHE A 81 2.80 -3.85 5.48
CA PHE A 81 2.27 -3.04 4.38
C PHE A 81 1.65 -1.75 4.92
N HIS A 82 0.77 -1.85 5.92
CA HIS A 82 0.10 -0.69 6.49
C HIS A 82 1.09 0.33 7.05
N GLU A 83 2.06 -0.11 7.85
CA GLU A 83 3.12 0.74 8.41
C GLU A 83 3.92 1.47 7.33
N GLN A 84 4.30 0.78 6.25
CA GLN A 84 5.02 1.41 5.14
C GLN A 84 4.18 2.44 4.39
N ILE A 85 2.89 2.17 4.19
CA ILE A 85 2.00 3.14 3.53
C ILE A 85 1.74 4.35 4.42
N GLN A 86 1.58 4.17 5.73
CA GLN A 86 1.44 5.30 6.67
C GLN A 86 2.71 6.14 6.67
N ALA A 87 3.89 5.54 6.84
CA ALA A 87 5.17 6.26 6.79
C ALA A 87 5.35 7.02 5.47
N PHE A 88 4.94 6.45 4.33
CA PHE A 88 4.97 7.18 3.06
C PHE A 88 4.04 8.40 3.05
N ILE A 89 2.82 8.27 3.59
CA ILE A 89 1.85 9.38 3.64
C ILE A 89 2.32 10.48 4.59
N ASP A 90 2.87 10.09 5.74
CA ASP A 90 3.21 11.01 6.82
C ASP A 90 4.58 11.67 6.62
N ASP A 91 5.57 10.94 6.11
CA ASP A 91 6.96 11.43 6.02
C ASP A 91 7.36 11.88 4.60
N ILE A 92 6.75 11.29 3.56
CA ILE A 92 7.12 11.59 2.17
C ILE A 92 6.10 12.53 1.51
N LEU A 93 4.81 12.18 1.60
CA LEU A 93 3.73 13.08 1.15
C LEU A 93 3.45 14.18 2.15
N CYS A 94 3.71 13.96 3.44
CA CYS A 94 3.48 14.90 4.54
C CYS A 94 2.10 15.59 4.52
N TYR A 95 1.06 14.89 4.06
CA TYR A 95 -0.22 15.50 3.73
C TYR A 95 -0.76 16.39 4.88
N LYS A 96 -0.85 17.70 4.59
CA LYS A 96 -1.31 18.80 5.47
C LYS A 96 -0.21 19.54 6.27
N TRP A 97 1.07 19.24 6.10
CA TRP A 97 2.15 19.89 6.87
C TRP A 97 3.00 20.90 6.07
N GLY A 98 2.87 20.95 4.74
CA GLY A 98 3.17 22.14 3.93
C GLY A 98 4.64 22.37 3.55
N ASN A 99 5.58 21.62 4.13
CA ASN A 99 7.03 21.68 3.82
C ASN A 99 7.57 20.29 3.49
N GLU A 100 7.36 19.82 2.27
CA GLU A 100 7.41 18.39 1.92
C GLU A 100 8.37 18.16 0.74
N LEU A 101 8.84 16.92 0.56
CA LEU A 101 9.77 16.55 -0.53
C LEU A 101 9.25 16.95 -1.92
N PHE A 102 7.93 16.93 -2.10
CA PHE A 102 7.25 17.23 -3.35
C PHE A 102 6.52 18.58 -3.36
N GLY A 103 6.76 19.45 -2.37
CA GLY A 103 5.99 20.66 -2.15
C GLY A 103 4.62 20.36 -1.51
N THR A 104 3.72 21.34 -1.44
CA THR A 104 2.46 21.21 -0.69
C THR A 104 1.47 20.22 -1.33
N CYS A 105 1.17 19.11 -0.64
CA CYS A 105 0.14 18.16 -1.01
C CYS A 105 -1.26 18.63 -0.56
N SER A 106 -2.13 18.99 -1.51
CA SER A 106 -3.52 19.40 -1.24
C SER A 106 -4.50 18.22 -1.13
N GLY A 107 -4.08 17.02 -1.56
CA GLY A 107 -4.87 15.80 -1.45
C GLY A 107 -4.17 14.61 -2.10
N TYR A 108 -4.50 13.42 -1.62
CA TYR A 108 -4.07 12.15 -2.22
C TYR A 108 -5.26 11.20 -2.35
N TYR A 109 -5.12 10.25 -3.27
CA TYR A 109 -6.04 9.14 -3.44
C TYR A 109 -5.22 7.87 -3.68
N GLY A 110 -5.40 6.87 -2.83
CA GLY A 110 -4.66 5.61 -2.88
C GLY A 110 -5.60 4.42 -3.04
N MET A 111 -5.10 3.39 -3.71
CA MET A 111 -5.76 2.10 -3.84
C MET A 111 -4.74 0.98 -3.88
N VAL A 112 -5.10 -0.17 -3.32
CA VAL A 112 -4.30 -1.38 -3.37
C VAL A 112 -4.79 -2.23 -4.53
N GLU A 113 -3.88 -2.56 -5.46
CA GLU A 113 -4.13 -3.56 -6.48
C GLU A 113 -3.40 -4.85 -6.11
N VAL A 114 -4.14 -5.94 -5.97
CA VAL A 114 -3.53 -7.27 -5.88
C VAL A 114 -2.95 -7.60 -7.26
N GLN A 115 -1.65 -7.89 -7.29
CA GLN A 115 -0.98 -8.46 -8.46
C GLN A 115 -1.38 -9.94 -8.56
N GLY A 116 -2.28 -10.25 -9.48
CA GLY A 116 -2.86 -11.58 -9.71
C GLY A 116 -3.76 -11.59 -10.93
#